data_AF-K2F324-F1
#
_entry.id   AF-K2F324-F1
#
_cell.length_a   1.000
_cell.length_b   1.000
_cell.length_c   1.000
_cell.angle_alpha   90.00
_cell.angle_beta   90.00
_cell.angle_gamma   90.00
#
_symmetry.space_group_name_H-M   'P 1'
#
loop_
_entity.id
_entity.type
_entity.pdbx_description
1 polymer ?
#
loop_
_entity_poly.entity_id
_entity_poly.type
_entity_poly.pdbx_seq_one_letter_code
_entity_poly.pdbx_strand_id
1 'polypeptide(L)'
;VKWAFSFEIKDGPADREYWGRWGILTHEKYGLNKKPKYYALKFLNNLSGDRLKVDGEGSWVSAIATRTADKIKIILVNYDPNGSHRENVPLTINNLPSANYQVKTTYLFGSAKEETLSGKNGFLRKTISLSPQSSVLVEITKMAQQHSFSLGYFGYPENRGLSLTEKDLPFRLTAEQFTLVSTGSMDFFLKPLWNQEEEETINIFSVKLDNGRELALKRENAGFGQRLSFGVYQNGLAQNTVLASISNWERGQWHHLGLTWSKEKVAIFVDGEKIQSNSGVDIILNGVFSFANFGGVIDELRIIGRQTDSLNAPVAPYELSGDILFLRHFDGTTLR
;
A
#
# COMPACT_ATOMS: atom_id res chain seq x y z
N VAL A 1 38.82 -1.58 5.06
CA VAL A 1 37.77 -0.68 5.61
C VAL A 1 38.45 0.46 6.35
N LYS A 2 38.04 1.72 6.14
CA LYS A 2 38.52 2.87 6.92
C LYS A 2 37.39 3.28 7.87
N TRP A 3 37.69 3.35 9.16
CA TRP A 3 36.73 3.76 10.19
C TRP A 3 36.91 5.23 10.53
N ALA A 4 35.81 5.90 10.84
CA ALA A 4 35.80 7.28 11.35
C ALA A 4 35.32 7.26 12.81
N PHE A 5 35.98 8.06 13.64
CA PHE A 5 35.65 8.20 15.06
C PHE A 5 35.42 9.67 15.41
N SER A 6 34.32 9.95 16.12
CA SER A 6 34.04 11.30 16.62
C SER A 6 34.65 11.48 18.01
N PHE A 7 35.74 12.23 18.07
CA PHE A 7 36.36 12.71 19.30
C PHE A 7 35.71 14.07 19.71
N GLU A 8 35.27 14.33 20.95
CA GLU A 8 35.15 13.48 22.16
C GLU A 8 33.67 13.25 22.54
N ILE A 9 33.38 12.35 23.49
CA ILE A 9 32.00 12.10 23.96
C ILE A 9 31.47 13.28 24.79
N LYS A 10 32.27 13.81 25.72
CA LYS A 10 31.93 14.98 26.55
C LYS A 10 33.08 15.97 26.51
N ASP A 11 32.83 17.21 26.91
CA ASP A 11 33.90 18.19 27.09
C ASP A 11 34.79 17.87 28.28
N GLY A 12 36.04 18.33 28.23
CA GLY A 12 36.93 18.40 29.38
C GLY A 12 36.56 19.53 30.37
N PRO A 13 37.22 19.61 31.54
CA PRO A 13 36.93 20.61 32.57
C PRO A 13 37.21 22.06 32.11
N ALA A 14 36.30 22.99 32.44
CA ALA A 14 36.47 24.44 32.25
C ALA A 14 35.47 25.26 33.06
N ASP A 15 35.66 26.57 33.20
CA ASP A 15 34.82 27.43 34.04
C ASP A 15 33.49 27.87 33.39
N ARG A 16 33.23 27.47 32.14
CA ARG A 16 31.98 27.76 31.43
C ARG A 16 31.42 26.50 30.77
N GLU A 17 30.09 26.42 30.66
CA GLU A 17 29.39 25.30 30.04
C GLU A 17 29.68 25.18 28.53
N TYR A 18 29.57 26.30 27.79
CA TYR A 18 29.83 26.36 26.34
C TYR A 18 31.09 27.17 26.07
N TRP A 19 32.18 26.49 25.69
CA TRP A 19 33.51 27.10 25.56
C TRP A 19 34.35 26.58 24.39
N GLY A 20 33.70 25.96 23.39
CA GLY A 20 34.33 25.63 22.09
C GLY A 20 35.09 24.30 22.01
N ARG A 21 34.85 23.33 22.90
CA ARG A 21 35.50 22.01 22.88
C ARG A 21 34.76 20.96 22.03
N TRP A 22 35.50 19.88 21.76
CA TRP A 22 35.19 18.79 20.82
C TRP A 22 34.06 17.84 21.26
N GLY A 23 33.65 17.89 22.53
CA GLY A 23 32.65 17.00 23.10
C GLY A 23 31.31 17.08 22.37
N ILE A 24 30.62 15.95 22.21
CA ILE A 24 29.21 15.92 21.75
C ILE A 24 28.22 16.25 22.87
N LEU A 25 28.65 16.12 24.13
CA LEU A 25 27.98 16.56 25.35
C LEU A 25 28.81 17.64 26.07
N THR A 26 28.19 18.45 26.92
CA THR A 26 28.92 19.30 27.88
C THR A 26 29.59 18.45 28.98
N HIS A 27 30.49 19.04 29.77
CA HIS A 27 31.14 18.36 30.91
C HIS A 27 30.11 17.99 32.01
N GLU A 28 30.30 16.90 32.79
CA GLU A 28 29.31 16.43 33.78
C GLU A 28 28.93 17.47 34.84
N LYS A 29 29.88 18.34 35.21
CA LYS A 29 29.61 19.42 36.17
C LYS A 29 28.53 20.41 35.72
N TYR A 30 28.21 20.41 34.42
CA TYR A 30 27.13 21.18 33.81
C TYR A 30 25.94 20.31 33.36
N GLY A 31 25.90 19.03 33.73
CA GLY A 31 24.74 18.16 33.50
C GLY A 31 24.75 17.35 32.20
N LEU A 32 25.88 17.26 31.47
CA LEU A 32 26.01 16.46 30.24
C LEU A 32 24.98 16.83 29.15
N ASN A 33 24.71 18.12 28.99
CA ASN A 33 23.76 18.63 28.01
C ASN A 33 24.19 18.28 26.58
N LYS A 34 23.21 17.89 25.76
CA LYS A 34 23.43 17.50 24.36
C LYS A 34 23.70 18.72 23.50
N LYS A 35 24.80 18.69 22.74
CA LYS A 35 25.14 19.76 21.80
C LYS A 35 24.56 19.49 20.41
N PRO A 36 24.54 20.50 19.51
CA PRO A 36 24.08 20.30 18.13
C PRO A 36 24.72 19.10 17.41
N LYS A 37 26.01 18.83 17.66
CA LYS A 37 26.74 17.66 17.12
C LYS A 37 26.13 16.32 17.53
N TYR A 38 25.59 16.19 18.75
CA TYR A 38 24.86 14.98 19.18
C TYR A 38 23.65 14.72 18.27
N TYR A 39 22.84 15.75 18.04
CA TYR A 39 21.65 15.63 17.21
C TYR A 39 22.01 15.35 15.76
N ALA A 40 23.06 15.99 15.22
CA ALA A 40 23.55 15.73 13.87
C ALA A 40 23.99 14.27 13.69
N LEU A 41 24.74 13.69 14.65
CA LEU A 41 25.12 12.27 14.61
C LEU A 41 23.89 11.36 14.69
N LYS A 42 22.93 11.67 15.56
CA LYS A 42 21.65 10.94 15.62
C LYS A 42 20.87 11.04 14.31
N PHE A 43 20.97 12.17 13.61
CA PHE A 43 20.31 12.40 12.33
C PHE A 43 20.84 11.46 11.24
N LEU A 44 22.14 11.19 11.23
CA LEU A 44 22.76 10.23 10.31
C LEU A 44 22.23 8.80 10.50
N ASN A 45 21.78 8.42 11.70
CA ASN A 45 21.18 7.10 11.95
C ASN A 45 19.87 6.87 11.18
N ASN A 46 19.29 7.91 10.56
CA ASN A 46 18.14 7.74 9.68
C ASN A 46 18.52 7.08 8.34
N LEU A 47 19.80 7.10 7.97
CA LEU A 47 20.29 6.51 6.73
C LEU A 47 20.53 5.01 6.92
N SER A 48 19.96 4.22 6.01
CA SER A 48 20.14 2.77 5.95
C SER A 48 20.00 2.28 4.51
N GLY A 49 20.48 1.07 4.25
CA GLY A 49 20.46 0.44 2.93
C GLY A 49 21.64 0.85 2.05
N ASP A 50 21.46 0.71 0.75
CA ASP A 50 22.51 0.90 -0.23
C ASP A 50 22.79 2.38 -0.45
N ARG A 51 24.08 2.73 -0.44
CA ARG A 51 24.50 4.10 -0.72
C ARG A 51 24.21 4.46 -2.17
N LEU A 52 23.59 5.61 -2.38
CA LEU A 52 23.37 6.17 -3.71
C LEU A 52 24.53 7.09 -4.10
N LYS A 53 24.81 7.13 -5.41
CA LYS A 53 25.67 8.16 -5.98
C LYS A 53 24.95 9.50 -5.87
N VAL A 54 25.68 10.50 -5.38
CA VAL A 54 25.27 11.90 -5.30
C VAL A 54 26.25 12.68 -6.16
N ASP A 55 25.72 13.55 -7.03
CA ASP A 55 26.49 14.44 -7.91
C ASP A 55 25.97 15.87 -7.76
N GLY A 56 26.78 16.88 -8.08
CA GLY A 56 26.38 18.29 -8.04
C GLY A 56 26.45 18.97 -6.66
N GLU A 57 27.20 18.39 -5.73
CA GLU A 57 27.59 19.08 -4.49
C GLU A 57 28.41 20.34 -4.79
N GLY A 58 28.37 21.32 -3.89
CA GLY A 58 29.01 22.62 -4.08
C GLY A 58 29.75 23.10 -2.83
N SER A 59 30.23 24.35 -2.87
CA SER A 59 31.05 24.93 -1.80
C SER A 59 30.37 24.94 -0.42
N TRP A 60 29.05 25.02 -0.38
CA TRP A 60 28.26 25.13 0.86
C TRP A 60 27.37 23.92 1.12
N VAL A 61 26.98 23.21 0.06
CA VAL A 61 25.99 22.14 0.12
C VAL A 61 26.66 20.79 -0.12
N SER A 62 26.53 19.93 0.88
CA SER A 62 26.90 18.51 0.77
C SER A 62 25.67 17.63 0.98
N ALA A 63 25.70 16.43 0.41
CA ALA A 63 24.61 15.48 0.54
C ALA A 63 25.09 14.03 0.62
N ILE A 64 24.31 13.22 1.34
CA ILE A 64 24.45 11.76 1.35
C ILE A 64 23.07 11.15 1.15
N ALA A 65 23.02 10.09 0.36
CA ALA A 65 21.78 9.43 0.01
C ALA A 65 21.91 7.91 0.14
N THR A 66 20.83 7.27 0.59
CA THR A 66 20.70 5.82 0.66
C THR A 66 19.34 5.36 0.14
N ARG A 67 19.23 4.08 -0.20
CA ARG A 67 18.02 3.44 -0.68
C ARG A 67 17.81 2.09 -0.01
N THR A 68 16.57 1.83 0.39
CA THR A 68 16.03 0.52 0.73
C THR A 68 15.05 0.08 -0.36
N ALA A 69 14.40 -1.08 -0.22
CA ALA A 69 13.41 -1.55 -1.17
C ALA A 69 12.22 -0.57 -1.34
N ASP A 70 11.84 0.12 -0.27
CA ASP A 70 10.63 0.93 -0.16
C ASP A 70 10.90 2.46 -0.15
N LYS A 71 12.12 2.89 0.20
CA LYS A 71 12.43 4.29 0.48
C LYS A 71 13.77 4.75 -0.07
N ILE A 72 13.82 6.02 -0.43
CA ILE A 72 15.05 6.77 -0.64
C ILE A 72 15.15 7.81 0.46
N LYS A 73 16.33 7.93 1.07
CA LYS A 73 16.60 8.92 2.11
C LYS A 73 17.82 9.74 1.74
N ILE A 74 17.72 11.05 1.86
CA ILE A 74 18.75 11.98 1.46
C ILE A 74 18.93 12.99 2.59
N ILE A 75 20.13 13.09 3.15
CA ILE A 75 20.48 14.18 4.04
C ILE A 75 21.22 15.23 3.23
N LEU A 76 20.74 16.47 3.24
CA LEU A 76 21.46 17.62 2.73
C LEU A 76 21.87 18.53 3.89
N VAL A 77 23.07 19.11 3.78
CA VAL A 77 23.63 20.02 4.77
C VAL A 77 24.11 21.27 4.06
N ASN A 78 23.71 22.45 4.56
CA ASN A 78 24.34 23.73 4.22
C ASN A 78 25.33 24.08 5.32
N TYR A 79 26.61 23.77 5.11
CA TYR A 79 27.69 24.16 6.02
C TYR A 79 28.38 25.41 5.48
N ASP A 80 28.03 26.54 6.08
CA ASP A 80 28.63 27.84 5.77
C ASP A 80 29.30 28.40 7.03
N PRO A 81 30.63 28.46 7.14
CA PRO A 81 31.29 28.99 8.34
C PRO A 81 30.97 30.45 8.66
N ASN A 82 30.59 31.25 7.65
CA ASN A 82 30.33 32.69 7.80
C ASN A 82 28.85 33.02 7.97
N GLY A 83 27.95 32.06 7.70
CA GLY A 83 26.52 32.23 7.87
C GLY A 83 25.86 33.21 6.90
N SER A 84 26.46 33.44 5.73
CA SER A 84 26.03 34.42 4.76
C SER A 84 25.20 33.85 3.60
N HIS A 85 25.18 32.53 3.41
CA HIS A 85 24.61 31.89 2.21
C HIS A 85 23.37 31.07 2.52
N ARG A 86 22.23 31.55 2.01
CA ARG A 86 21.00 30.75 1.88
C ARG A 86 21.02 30.07 0.52
N GLU A 87 20.72 28.78 0.51
CA GLU A 87 20.77 27.96 -0.69
C GLU A 87 19.37 27.48 -1.08
N ASN A 88 19.06 27.50 -2.37
CA ASN A 88 17.87 26.87 -2.93
C ASN A 88 18.32 25.71 -3.81
N VAL A 89 18.42 24.54 -3.21
CA VAL A 89 19.06 23.36 -3.79
C VAL A 89 18.08 22.63 -4.72
N PRO A 90 18.33 22.57 -6.04
CA PRO A 90 17.52 21.76 -6.94
C PRO A 90 17.90 20.28 -6.76
N LEU A 91 17.03 19.52 -6.11
CA LEU A 91 17.17 18.08 -5.93
C LEU A 91 16.48 17.35 -7.09
N THR A 92 17.24 16.56 -7.84
CA THR A 92 16.72 15.67 -8.88
C THR A 92 17.07 14.23 -8.56
N ILE A 93 16.06 13.36 -8.55
CA ILE A 93 16.23 11.92 -8.39
C ILE A 93 15.94 11.27 -9.75
N ASN A 94 16.94 10.60 -10.30
CA ASN A 94 16.88 9.94 -11.60
C ASN A 94 16.55 8.45 -11.45
N ASN A 95 16.19 7.82 -12.56
CA ASN A 95 15.89 6.38 -12.66
C ASN A 95 14.78 5.94 -11.70
N LEU A 96 13.79 6.80 -11.49
CA LEU A 96 12.59 6.47 -10.73
C LEU A 96 11.48 5.98 -11.66
N PRO A 97 10.76 4.89 -11.33
CA PRO A 97 9.54 4.54 -12.04
C PRO A 97 8.54 5.71 -12.09
N SER A 98 7.79 5.83 -13.18
CA SER A 98 6.70 6.81 -13.25
C SER A 98 5.63 6.45 -12.22
N ALA A 99 5.43 7.30 -11.21
CA ALA A 99 4.48 7.11 -10.11
C ALA A 99 4.29 8.41 -9.32
N ASN A 100 3.32 8.46 -8.42
CA ASN A 100 3.29 9.48 -7.37
C ASN A 100 4.17 9.04 -6.20
N TYR A 101 4.80 10.01 -5.55
CA TYR A 101 5.72 9.81 -4.44
C TYR A 101 5.31 10.70 -3.27
N GLN A 102 5.28 10.12 -2.08
CA GLN A 102 5.20 10.88 -0.84
C GLN A 102 6.59 11.36 -0.49
N VAL A 103 6.77 12.68 -0.37
CA VAL A 103 8.04 13.30 -0.02
C VAL A 103 7.91 14.00 1.32
N LYS A 104 8.63 13.49 2.32
CA LYS A 104 8.73 14.08 3.65
C LYS A 104 10.05 14.82 3.79
N THR A 105 10.01 16.03 4.31
CA THR A 105 11.17 16.90 4.51
C THR A 105 11.23 17.30 5.97
N THR A 106 12.25 16.83 6.69
CA THR A 106 12.41 17.05 8.13
C THR A 106 13.71 17.80 8.39
N TYR A 107 13.65 18.98 9.00
CA TYR A 107 14.85 19.73 9.39
C TYR A 107 15.34 19.29 10.77
N LEU A 108 16.66 19.25 10.98
CA LEU A 108 17.27 18.73 12.22
C LEU A 108 16.70 19.37 13.50
N PHE A 109 16.38 20.66 13.46
CA PHE A 109 15.79 21.43 14.55
C PHE A 109 14.48 22.13 14.15
N GLY A 110 13.76 21.56 13.19
CA GLY A 110 12.54 22.18 12.65
C GLY A 110 11.43 21.18 12.38
N SER A 111 10.32 21.70 11.88
CA SER A 111 9.15 20.89 11.56
C SER A 111 9.39 20.00 10.34
N ALA A 112 8.64 18.90 10.29
CA ALA A 112 8.50 18.12 9.08
C ALA A 112 7.41 18.72 8.18
N LYS A 113 7.63 18.67 6.87
CA LYS A 113 6.61 18.95 5.85
C LYS A 113 6.47 17.74 4.95
N GLU A 114 5.24 17.42 4.59
CA GLU A 114 4.93 16.35 3.65
C GLU A 114 4.22 16.91 2.42
N GLU A 115 4.51 16.33 1.25
CA GLU A 115 3.84 16.64 -0.01
C GLU A 115 3.89 15.45 -0.98
N THR A 116 2.95 15.42 -1.92
CA THR A 116 2.90 14.43 -2.99
C THR A 116 3.47 15.03 -4.27
N LEU A 117 4.42 14.33 -4.90
CA LEU A 117 5.04 14.74 -6.15
C LEU A 117 4.92 13.62 -7.20
N SER A 118 4.64 13.99 -8.45
CA SER A 118 4.61 13.03 -9.56
C SER A 118 6.01 12.85 -10.15
N GLY A 119 6.54 11.63 -10.09
CA GLY A 119 7.70 11.21 -10.86
C GLY A 119 7.28 10.92 -12.31
N LYS A 120 7.89 11.62 -13.27
CA LYS A 120 7.59 11.47 -14.71
C LYS A 120 8.88 11.28 -15.48
N ASN A 121 8.85 10.44 -16.51
CA ASN A 121 9.97 10.20 -17.44
C ASN A 121 11.27 9.78 -16.75
N GLY A 122 11.20 9.06 -15.63
CA GLY A 122 12.40 8.66 -14.88
C GLY A 122 12.87 9.65 -13.82
N PHE A 123 12.21 10.81 -13.67
CA PHE A 123 12.68 11.91 -12.84
C PHE A 123 11.65 12.31 -11.76
N LEU A 124 12.16 12.61 -10.56
CA LEU A 124 11.46 13.36 -9.52
C LEU A 124 12.28 14.61 -9.18
N ARG A 125 11.65 15.79 -9.16
CA ARG A 125 12.33 17.07 -8.93
C ARG A 125 11.70 17.81 -7.76
N LYS A 126 12.54 18.38 -6.89
CA LYS A 126 12.13 19.19 -5.76
C LYS A 126 13.19 20.24 -5.46
N THR A 127 12.78 21.46 -5.12
CA THR A 127 13.71 22.47 -4.61
C THR A 127 13.67 22.47 -3.09
N ILE A 128 14.84 22.42 -2.45
CA ILE A 128 15.01 22.43 -1.00
C ILE A 128 15.66 23.75 -0.59
N SER A 129 15.00 24.53 0.26
CA SER A 129 15.60 25.76 0.80
C SER A 129 16.38 25.44 2.07
N LEU A 130 17.66 25.81 2.11
CA LEU A 130 18.55 25.62 3.25
C LEU A 130 19.05 26.98 3.74
N SER A 131 18.71 27.33 4.98
CA SER A 131 19.38 28.40 5.71
C SER A 131 20.84 28.01 6.02
N PRO A 132 21.73 28.96 6.33
CA PRO A 132 23.07 28.64 6.82
C PRO A 132 23.04 27.71 8.05
N GLN A 133 24.03 26.82 8.16
CA GLN A 133 24.19 25.81 9.22
C GLN A 133 22.98 24.89 9.41
N SER A 134 22.16 24.70 8.38
CA SER A 134 20.98 23.83 8.45
C SER A 134 21.25 22.46 7.84
N SER A 135 20.49 21.48 8.33
CA SER A 135 20.48 20.11 7.79
C SER A 135 19.05 19.64 7.65
N VAL A 136 18.78 18.89 6.58
CA VAL A 136 17.46 18.39 6.24
C VAL A 136 17.55 16.94 5.79
N LEU A 137 16.59 16.13 6.20
CA LEU A 137 16.34 14.78 5.73
C LEU A 137 15.15 14.83 4.79
N VAL A 138 15.36 14.37 3.56
CA VAL A 138 14.33 14.16 2.56
C VAL A 138 14.09 12.65 2.45
N GLU A 139 12.89 12.22 2.80
CA GLU A 139 12.44 10.83 2.65
C GLU A 139 11.45 10.76 1.48
N ILE A 140 11.68 9.84 0.55
CA ILE A 140 10.88 9.65 -0.65
C ILE A 140 10.36 8.22 -0.62
N THR A 141 9.03 8.08 -0.59
CA THR A 141 8.34 6.79 -0.60
C THR A 141 7.48 6.73 -1.85
N LYS A 142 7.63 5.68 -2.67
CA LYS A 142 6.75 5.46 -3.82
C LYS A 142 5.33 5.22 -3.29
N MET A 143 4.36 6.01 -3.75
CA MET A 143 2.96 5.72 -3.44
C MET A 143 2.52 4.53 -4.29
N ALA A 144 1.75 3.63 -3.68
CA ALA A 144 1.06 2.60 -4.46
C ALA A 144 0.27 3.28 -5.58
N GLN A 145 0.31 2.69 -6.76
CA GLN A 145 -0.32 3.27 -7.94
C GLN A 145 -1.84 3.32 -7.71
N GLN A 146 -2.51 4.36 -8.21
CA GLN A 146 -3.97 4.29 -8.38
C GLN A 146 -4.29 3.03 -9.18
N HIS A 147 -5.42 2.39 -8.86
CA HIS A 147 -5.94 1.21 -9.54
C HIS A 147 -5.59 1.18 -11.03
N SER A 148 -4.88 0.13 -11.46
CA SER A 148 -4.61 -0.10 -12.89
C SER A 148 -5.81 -0.78 -13.54
N PHE A 149 -5.98 -0.58 -14.85
CA PHE A 149 -7.06 -1.18 -15.62
C PHE A 149 -6.49 -2.00 -16.79
N SER A 150 -7.12 -3.13 -17.09
CA SER A 150 -6.83 -3.95 -18.27
C SER A 150 -8.10 -4.15 -19.10
N LEU A 151 -8.03 -4.85 -20.23
CA LEU A 151 -9.23 -5.20 -21.00
C LEU A 151 -10.18 -6.03 -20.13
N GLY A 152 -11.44 -5.61 -20.06
CA GLY A 152 -12.49 -6.30 -19.30
C GLY A 152 -13.00 -7.57 -19.99
N TYR A 153 -13.99 -8.22 -19.39
CA TYR A 153 -14.50 -9.52 -19.83
C TYR A 153 -15.12 -9.45 -21.23
N PHE A 154 -15.95 -8.43 -21.49
CA PHE A 154 -16.67 -8.30 -22.76
C PHE A 154 -15.78 -7.86 -23.93
N GLY A 155 -14.53 -7.46 -23.66
CA GLY A 155 -13.52 -7.25 -24.69
C GLY A 155 -13.68 -5.99 -25.53
N TYR A 156 -14.64 -5.12 -25.23
CA TYR A 156 -14.81 -3.84 -25.91
C TYR A 156 -13.70 -2.84 -25.52
N PRO A 157 -13.27 -1.95 -26.44
CA PRO A 157 -12.26 -0.93 -26.16
C PRO A 157 -12.60 0.03 -25.02
N GLU A 158 -13.83 0.09 -24.56
CA GLU A 158 -14.32 0.86 -23.42
C GLU A 158 -14.51 0.02 -22.17
N ASN A 159 -14.75 -1.30 -22.30
CA ASN A 159 -14.89 -2.20 -21.18
C ASN A 159 -13.51 -2.48 -20.57
N ARG A 160 -13.40 -2.30 -19.25
CA ARG A 160 -12.13 -2.34 -18.53
C ARG A 160 -12.31 -3.21 -17.30
N GLY A 161 -11.35 -4.07 -17.02
CA GLY A 161 -11.27 -4.78 -15.75
C GLY A 161 -10.33 -4.07 -14.79
N LEU A 162 -10.73 -4.00 -13.52
CA LEU A 162 -9.90 -3.49 -12.44
C LEU A 162 -8.78 -4.48 -12.11
N SER A 163 -7.52 -4.05 -12.22
CA SER A 163 -6.36 -4.84 -11.83
C SER A 163 -6.08 -4.71 -10.34
N LEU A 164 -5.83 -5.84 -9.69
CA LEU A 164 -5.58 -5.96 -8.26
C LEU A 164 -4.30 -6.78 -8.05
N THR A 165 -3.19 -6.23 -8.52
CA THR A 165 -1.85 -6.80 -8.40
C THR A 165 -1.06 -6.17 -7.24
N GLU A 166 0.13 -6.68 -6.94
CA GLU A 166 1.05 -6.09 -5.94
C GLU A 166 1.35 -4.60 -6.16
N LYS A 167 1.14 -4.09 -7.38
CA LYS A 167 1.39 -2.68 -7.75
C LYS A 167 0.20 -1.77 -7.50
N ASP A 168 -0.99 -2.34 -7.29
CA ASP A 168 -2.26 -1.64 -7.17
C ASP A 168 -2.65 -1.38 -5.71
N LEU A 169 -3.65 -0.53 -5.51
CA LEU A 169 -4.33 -0.41 -4.22
C LEU A 169 -5.42 -1.49 -4.08
N PRO A 170 -5.66 -2.01 -2.86
CA PRO A 170 -6.86 -2.79 -2.58
C PRO A 170 -8.11 -1.99 -2.91
N PHE A 171 -9.11 -2.64 -3.49
CA PHE A 171 -10.39 -2.00 -3.80
C PHE A 171 -11.35 -2.10 -2.62
N ARG A 172 -11.96 -0.98 -2.23
CA ARG A 172 -12.80 -0.89 -1.03
C ARG A 172 -14.10 -0.16 -1.35
N LEU A 173 -15.22 -0.71 -0.85
CA LEU A 173 -16.53 -0.07 -0.90
C LEU A 173 -16.82 0.61 0.44
N THR A 174 -16.71 1.93 0.49
CA THR A 174 -16.98 2.69 1.72
C THR A 174 -18.47 2.77 2.01
N ALA A 175 -18.84 3.15 3.23
CA ALA A 175 -20.23 3.35 3.62
C ALA A 175 -20.94 4.45 2.79
N GLU A 176 -20.18 5.35 2.18
CA GLU A 176 -20.71 6.37 1.24
C GLU A 176 -21.11 5.77 -0.10
N GLN A 177 -20.46 4.67 -0.51
CA GLN A 177 -20.68 4.01 -1.80
C GLN A 177 -21.66 2.85 -1.71
N PHE A 178 -21.78 2.23 -0.54
CA PHE A 178 -22.57 1.03 -0.37
C PHE A 178 -22.96 0.82 1.10
N THR A 179 -24.24 0.49 1.32
CA THR A 179 -24.75 0.11 2.65
C THR A 179 -24.76 -1.42 2.78
N LEU A 180 -24.09 -1.92 3.81
CA LEU A 180 -24.04 -3.35 4.10
C LEU A 180 -25.43 -3.93 4.38
N VAL A 181 -25.70 -5.10 3.81
CA VAL A 181 -26.92 -5.88 4.04
C VAL A 181 -26.56 -7.24 4.66
N SER A 182 -27.36 -7.66 5.63
CA SER A 182 -27.18 -8.94 6.35
C SER A 182 -27.48 -10.17 5.50
N THR A 183 -28.20 -9.98 4.39
CA THR A 183 -28.45 -10.97 3.36
C THR A 183 -28.20 -10.35 2.01
N GLY A 184 -27.46 -11.03 1.14
CA GLY A 184 -27.14 -10.51 -0.17
C GLY A 184 -26.48 -11.55 -1.06
N SER A 185 -26.28 -11.13 -2.31
CA SER A 185 -25.44 -11.86 -3.25
C SER A 185 -24.51 -10.90 -3.96
N MET A 186 -23.36 -11.40 -4.36
CA MET A 186 -22.34 -10.68 -5.10
C MET A 186 -21.86 -11.54 -6.23
N ASP A 187 -21.67 -10.96 -7.40
CA ASP A 187 -21.05 -11.65 -8.50
C ASP A 187 -20.19 -10.70 -9.34
N PHE A 188 -19.18 -11.27 -9.99
CA PHE A 188 -18.20 -10.55 -10.80
C PHE A 188 -17.44 -11.54 -11.69
N PHE A 189 -16.85 -11.03 -12.77
CA PHE A 189 -15.84 -11.79 -13.50
C PHE A 189 -14.49 -11.64 -12.82
N LEU A 190 -13.73 -12.74 -12.77
CA LEU A 190 -12.37 -12.78 -12.26
C LEU A 190 -11.46 -13.42 -13.31
N LYS A 191 -10.33 -12.76 -13.56
CA LYS A 191 -9.22 -13.29 -14.37
C LYS A 191 -8.00 -13.48 -13.48
N PRO A 192 -7.57 -14.72 -13.21
CA PRO A 192 -6.39 -14.98 -12.38
C PRO A 192 -5.13 -14.61 -13.17
N LEU A 193 -4.21 -13.87 -12.57
CA LEU A 193 -2.88 -13.63 -13.13
C LEU A 193 -1.77 -14.34 -12.35
N TRP A 194 -2.12 -15.14 -11.34
CA TRP A 194 -1.23 -16.03 -10.60
C TRP A 194 -0.93 -17.33 -11.36
N ASN A 195 0.14 -17.99 -10.94
CA ASN A 195 0.48 -19.33 -11.41
C ASN A 195 -0.08 -20.42 -10.48
N GLN A 196 -0.32 -21.62 -11.02
CA GLN A 196 -0.85 -22.77 -10.27
C GLN A 196 0.11 -23.36 -9.23
N GLU A 197 1.38 -22.96 -9.19
CA GLU A 197 2.36 -23.54 -8.25
C GLU A 197 2.54 -22.72 -6.97
N GLU A 198 1.89 -21.56 -6.86
CA GLU A 198 2.02 -20.70 -5.67
C GLU A 198 1.35 -21.35 -4.44
N GLU A 199 2.11 -21.49 -3.35
CA GLU A 199 1.68 -22.15 -2.11
C GLU A 199 0.95 -21.22 -1.12
N GLU A 200 0.89 -19.91 -1.41
CA GLU A 200 0.33 -18.94 -0.48
C GLU A 200 -1.20 -18.90 -0.51
N THR A 201 -1.82 -18.88 0.67
CA THR A 201 -3.25 -18.54 0.80
C THR A 201 -3.44 -17.05 0.59
N ILE A 202 -4.22 -16.69 -0.43
CA ILE A 202 -4.45 -15.31 -0.84
C ILE A 202 -5.89 -14.93 -0.53
N ASN A 203 -6.10 -13.85 0.22
CA ASN A 203 -7.42 -13.24 0.33
C ASN A 203 -7.77 -12.58 -1.01
N ILE A 204 -8.91 -12.93 -1.59
CA ILE A 204 -9.46 -12.22 -2.75
C ILE A 204 -10.36 -11.10 -2.26
N PHE A 205 -11.24 -11.43 -1.32
CA PHE A 205 -12.27 -10.54 -0.81
C PHE A 205 -12.51 -10.80 0.67
N SER A 206 -12.81 -9.74 1.44
CA SER A 206 -13.17 -9.85 2.85
C SER A 206 -14.04 -8.69 3.34
N VAL A 207 -14.82 -8.98 4.38
CA VAL A 207 -15.53 -8.00 5.21
C VAL A 207 -15.53 -8.47 6.67
N LYS A 208 -15.36 -7.54 7.61
CA LYS A 208 -15.39 -7.86 9.04
C LYS A 208 -16.82 -8.07 9.54
N LEU A 209 -16.95 -9.02 10.46
CA LEU A 209 -18.16 -9.28 11.23
C LEU A 209 -18.09 -8.55 12.57
N ASP A 210 -19.23 -8.29 13.18
CA ASP A 210 -19.38 -7.58 14.47
C ASP A 210 -18.61 -8.22 15.64
N ASN A 211 -18.45 -9.54 15.62
CA ASN A 211 -17.77 -10.35 16.64
C ASN A 211 -16.26 -10.56 16.36
N GLY A 212 -15.66 -9.79 15.46
CA GLY A 212 -14.25 -9.87 15.12
C GLY A 212 -13.85 -11.00 14.16
N ARG A 213 -14.81 -11.84 13.75
CA ARG A 213 -14.64 -12.77 12.62
C ARG A 213 -14.65 -12.01 11.29
N GLU A 214 -14.42 -12.72 10.20
CA GLU A 214 -14.53 -12.18 8.85
C GLU A 214 -15.32 -13.12 7.93
N LEU A 215 -16.13 -12.54 7.05
CA LEU A 215 -16.63 -13.23 5.86
C LEU A 215 -15.63 -12.97 4.74
N ALA A 216 -15.04 -14.02 4.17
CA ALA A 216 -13.98 -13.87 3.17
C ALA A 216 -14.07 -14.92 2.07
N LEU A 217 -13.57 -14.55 0.90
CA LEU A 217 -13.23 -15.44 -0.21
C LEU A 217 -11.70 -15.51 -0.28
N LYS A 218 -11.15 -16.72 -0.18
CA LYS A 218 -9.71 -16.97 -0.24
C LYS A 218 -9.40 -17.97 -1.35
N ARG A 219 -8.28 -17.77 -2.03
CA ARG A 219 -7.60 -18.83 -2.78
C ARG A 219 -6.72 -19.58 -1.81
N GLU A 220 -6.83 -20.90 -1.80
CA GLU A 220 -6.03 -21.78 -0.96
C GLU A 220 -5.32 -22.82 -1.82
N ASN A 221 -4.10 -23.16 -1.44
CA ASN A 221 -3.37 -24.31 -1.95
C ASN A 221 -3.14 -25.27 -0.77
N ALA A 222 -3.99 -26.29 -0.63
CA ALA A 222 -3.94 -27.19 0.54
C ALA A 222 -4.31 -28.63 0.18
N GLY A 223 -3.38 -29.56 0.40
CA GLY A 223 -3.56 -31.02 0.42
C GLY A 223 -3.96 -31.66 -0.91
N PHE A 224 -5.15 -31.32 -1.43
CA PHE A 224 -5.83 -31.98 -2.54
C PHE A 224 -6.02 -31.08 -3.78
N GLY A 225 -5.21 -30.03 -3.91
CA GLY A 225 -5.21 -29.12 -5.05
C GLY A 225 -5.68 -27.71 -4.71
N GLN A 226 -5.85 -26.89 -5.75
CA GLN A 226 -6.19 -25.48 -5.61
C GLN A 226 -7.69 -25.29 -5.50
N ARG A 227 -8.10 -24.42 -4.59
CA ARG A 227 -9.51 -24.14 -4.35
C ARG A 227 -9.77 -22.69 -3.97
N LEU A 228 -11.00 -22.27 -4.23
CA LEU A 228 -11.61 -21.13 -3.59
C LEU A 228 -12.34 -21.59 -2.33
N SER A 229 -12.18 -20.84 -1.25
CA SER A 229 -12.82 -21.08 0.04
C SER A 229 -13.55 -19.82 0.48
N PHE A 230 -14.88 -19.87 0.47
CA PHE A 230 -15.75 -18.75 0.82
C PHE A 230 -16.53 -19.03 2.10
N GLY A 231 -16.52 -18.11 3.06
CA GLY A 231 -17.31 -18.24 4.29
C GLY A 231 -16.67 -17.52 5.46
N VAL A 232 -16.97 -18.01 6.67
CA VAL A 232 -16.57 -17.35 7.92
C VAL A 232 -15.22 -17.86 8.39
N TYR A 233 -14.33 -16.93 8.74
CA TYR A 233 -13.01 -17.19 9.31
C TYR A 233 -12.82 -16.49 10.65
N GLN A 234 -11.99 -17.10 11.50
CA GLN A 234 -11.52 -16.51 12.76
C GLN A 234 -10.01 -16.68 12.85
N ASN A 235 -9.29 -15.57 13.05
CA ASN A 235 -7.82 -15.57 13.12
C ASN A 235 -7.17 -16.29 11.93
N GLY A 236 -7.74 -16.12 10.72
CA GLY A 236 -7.26 -16.74 9.49
C GLY A 236 -7.71 -18.20 9.28
N LEU A 237 -8.30 -18.85 10.28
CA LEU A 237 -8.75 -20.25 10.20
C LEU A 237 -10.21 -20.34 9.73
N ALA A 238 -10.48 -21.23 8.78
CA ALA A 238 -11.83 -21.51 8.29
C ALA A 238 -12.69 -22.08 9.43
N GLN A 239 -13.90 -21.55 9.58
CA GLN A 239 -14.90 -22.05 10.52
C GLN A 239 -16.02 -22.74 9.74
N ASN A 240 -16.75 -21.95 8.95
CA ASN A 240 -17.87 -22.39 8.14
C ASN A 240 -17.68 -21.86 6.71
N THR A 241 -17.04 -22.65 5.87
CA THR A 241 -16.77 -22.30 4.47
C THR A 241 -17.42 -23.28 3.50
N VAL A 242 -17.52 -22.83 2.26
CA VAL A 242 -17.84 -23.62 1.07
C VAL A 242 -16.62 -23.57 0.15
N LEU A 243 -16.39 -24.65 -0.57
CA LEU A 243 -15.19 -24.86 -1.39
C LEU A 243 -15.58 -25.00 -2.85
N ALA A 244 -14.76 -24.45 -3.74
CA ALA A 244 -14.84 -24.72 -5.17
C ALA A 244 -13.44 -25.07 -5.70
N SER A 245 -13.32 -26.19 -6.39
CA SER A 245 -12.06 -26.58 -7.05
C SER A 245 -11.75 -25.58 -8.17
N ILE A 246 -10.49 -25.17 -8.25
CA ILE A 246 -9.96 -24.34 -9.36
C ILE A 246 -8.73 -24.99 -10.00
N SER A 247 -8.54 -26.29 -9.81
CA SER A 247 -7.39 -27.02 -10.36
C SER A 247 -7.33 -26.99 -11.89
N ASN A 248 -8.45 -26.74 -12.57
CA ASN A 248 -8.55 -26.60 -14.01
C ASN A 248 -8.47 -25.13 -14.51
N TRP A 249 -8.32 -24.16 -13.61
CA TRP A 249 -8.26 -22.75 -14.01
C TRP A 249 -6.89 -22.41 -14.58
N GLU A 250 -6.87 -21.84 -15.77
CA GLU A 250 -5.63 -21.36 -16.38
C GLU A 250 -5.44 -19.87 -16.13
N ARG A 251 -4.17 -19.47 -16.01
CA ARG A 251 -3.79 -18.07 -15.90
C ARG A 251 -4.30 -17.28 -17.10
N GLY A 252 -4.98 -16.17 -16.83
CA GLY A 252 -5.50 -15.25 -17.85
C GLY A 252 -6.87 -15.60 -18.40
N GLN A 253 -7.47 -16.73 -18.00
CA GLN A 253 -8.83 -17.08 -18.37
C GLN A 253 -9.86 -16.40 -17.46
N TRP A 254 -10.96 -15.93 -18.05
CA TRP A 254 -12.04 -15.34 -17.28
C TRP A 254 -12.96 -16.42 -16.71
N HIS A 255 -13.34 -16.26 -15.45
CA HIS A 255 -14.36 -17.05 -14.77
C HIS A 255 -15.38 -16.14 -14.13
N HIS A 256 -16.65 -16.52 -14.16
CA HIS A 256 -17.70 -15.83 -13.41
C HIS A 256 -17.78 -16.41 -12.01
N LEU A 257 -17.71 -15.56 -10.98
CA LEU A 257 -17.84 -15.97 -9.60
C LEU A 257 -19.08 -15.36 -8.99
N GLY A 258 -19.87 -16.21 -8.32
CA GLY A 258 -21.03 -15.79 -7.54
C GLY A 258 -20.91 -16.22 -6.09
N LEU A 259 -21.26 -15.32 -5.16
CA LEU A 259 -21.21 -15.52 -3.72
C LEU A 259 -22.57 -15.13 -3.15
N THR A 260 -23.12 -15.93 -2.23
CA THR A 260 -24.33 -15.55 -1.49
C THR A 260 -24.11 -15.69 0.00
N TRP A 261 -24.70 -14.78 0.76
CA TRP A 261 -24.68 -14.83 2.22
C TRP A 261 -26.05 -14.46 2.78
N SER A 262 -26.34 -15.04 3.94
CA SER A 262 -27.40 -14.63 4.85
C SER A 262 -26.95 -14.95 6.27
N LYS A 263 -27.80 -14.64 7.26
CA LYS A 263 -27.51 -14.99 8.64
C LYS A 263 -27.25 -16.49 8.84
N GLU A 264 -27.78 -17.36 7.99
CA GLU A 264 -27.75 -18.81 8.21
C GLU A 264 -27.05 -19.59 7.10
N LYS A 265 -26.87 -19.02 5.90
CA LYS A 265 -26.40 -19.75 4.72
C LYS A 265 -25.35 -18.98 3.93
N VAL A 266 -24.34 -19.70 3.45
CA VAL A 266 -23.42 -19.22 2.40
C VAL A 266 -23.44 -20.17 1.21
N ALA A 267 -23.17 -19.65 0.02
CA ALA A 267 -22.96 -20.47 -1.18
C ALA A 267 -21.96 -19.82 -2.14
N ILE A 268 -21.27 -20.67 -2.90
CA ILE A 268 -20.36 -20.27 -3.97
C ILE A 268 -20.83 -20.86 -5.30
N PHE A 269 -20.75 -20.02 -6.34
CA PHE A 269 -21.07 -20.32 -7.72
C PHE A 269 -19.84 -20.05 -8.58
N VAL A 270 -19.59 -20.93 -9.56
CA VAL A 270 -18.51 -20.77 -10.54
C VAL A 270 -19.12 -21.00 -11.91
N ASP A 271 -18.92 -20.04 -12.82
CA ASP A 271 -19.36 -20.09 -14.20
C ASP A 271 -20.88 -20.38 -14.32
N GLY A 272 -21.66 -19.80 -13.42
CA GLY A 272 -23.12 -19.96 -13.33
C GLY A 272 -23.61 -21.17 -12.54
N GLU A 273 -22.73 -22.14 -12.25
CA GLU A 273 -23.10 -23.35 -11.52
C GLU A 273 -22.92 -23.18 -10.01
N LYS A 274 -23.91 -23.63 -9.23
CA LYS A 274 -23.81 -23.67 -7.77
C LYS A 274 -22.93 -24.84 -7.34
N ILE A 275 -21.71 -24.57 -6.91
CA ILE A 275 -20.74 -25.60 -6.53
C ILE A 275 -21.03 -26.17 -5.15
N GLN A 276 -21.22 -25.29 -4.15
CA GLN A 276 -21.47 -25.73 -2.78
C GLN A 276 -22.26 -24.66 -1.99
N SER A 277 -23.05 -25.12 -1.02
CA SER A 277 -23.65 -24.28 0.02
C SER A 277 -23.48 -24.91 1.39
N ASN A 278 -23.41 -24.08 2.44
CA ASN A 278 -23.36 -24.52 3.83
C ASN A 278 -24.34 -23.69 4.67
N SER A 279 -24.92 -24.33 5.68
CA SER A 279 -25.83 -23.71 6.65
C SER A 279 -25.17 -23.59 8.03
N GLY A 280 -25.80 -22.89 8.97
CA GLY A 280 -25.29 -22.74 10.34
C GLY A 280 -24.14 -21.72 10.45
N VAL A 281 -24.04 -20.79 9.52
CA VAL A 281 -23.23 -19.58 9.70
C VAL A 281 -23.95 -18.59 10.62
N ASP A 282 -23.23 -17.60 11.11
CA ASP A 282 -23.78 -16.45 11.83
C ASP A 282 -23.05 -15.21 11.29
N ILE A 283 -23.77 -14.44 10.46
CA ILE A 283 -23.20 -13.34 9.68
C ILE A 283 -23.92 -12.04 10.01
N ILE A 284 -23.20 -11.15 10.67
CA ILE A 284 -23.58 -9.76 10.89
C ILE A 284 -22.40 -8.90 10.42
N LEU A 285 -22.57 -8.28 9.25
CA LEU A 285 -21.52 -7.48 8.61
C LEU A 285 -21.35 -6.15 9.36
N ASN A 286 -20.11 -5.78 9.69
CA ASN A 286 -19.76 -4.54 10.41
C ASN A 286 -18.44 -3.93 9.88
N GLY A 287 -18.22 -3.99 8.57
CA GLY A 287 -16.94 -3.62 7.99
C GLY A 287 -17.06 -2.91 6.65
N VAL A 288 -15.98 -2.99 5.89
CA VAL A 288 -15.89 -2.48 4.53
C VAL A 288 -15.69 -3.68 3.62
N PHE A 289 -16.44 -3.77 2.53
CA PHE A 289 -16.14 -4.76 1.50
C PHE A 289 -14.81 -4.41 0.86
N SER A 290 -13.82 -5.29 0.99
CA SER A 290 -12.46 -5.08 0.51
C SER A 290 -12.04 -6.23 -0.38
N PHE A 291 -11.65 -5.92 -1.61
CA PHE A 291 -10.86 -6.80 -2.46
C PHE A 291 -9.38 -6.52 -2.21
N ALA A 292 -8.60 -7.57 -1.96
CA ALA A 292 -7.17 -7.44 -1.75
C ALA A 292 -6.41 -7.38 -3.08
N ASN A 293 -5.09 -7.17 -3.01
CA ASN A 293 -4.20 -7.34 -4.14
C ASN A 293 -3.93 -8.83 -4.35
N PHE A 294 -4.87 -9.51 -4.99
CA PHE A 294 -4.84 -10.96 -5.08
C PHE A 294 -4.12 -11.49 -6.34
N GLY A 295 -3.54 -10.59 -7.15
CA GLY A 295 -2.81 -10.96 -8.36
C GLY A 295 -3.73 -11.27 -9.53
N GLY A 296 -4.85 -10.56 -9.67
CA GLY A 296 -5.82 -10.80 -10.74
C GLY A 296 -6.49 -9.54 -11.25
N VAL A 297 -7.52 -9.73 -12.07
CA VAL A 297 -8.40 -8.66 -12.58
C VAL A 297 -9.84 -9.02 -12.25
N ILE A 298 -10.63 -8.05 -11.82
CA ILE A 298 -12.09 -8.20 -11.71
C ILE A 298 -12.82 -7.31 -12.70
N ASP A 299 -14.01 -7.72 -13.11
CA ASP A 299 -14.91 -6.92 -13.94
C ASP A 299 -16.38 -7.17 -13.55
N GLU A 300 -17.29 -6.26 -13.92
CA GLU A 300 -18.74 -6.38 -13.72
C GLU A 300 -19.16 -6.70 -12.28
N LEU A 301 -18.60 -5.97 -11.31
CA LEU A 301 -18.92 -6.21 -9.91
C LEU A 301 -20.35 -5.76 -9.61
N ARG A 302 -21.20 -6.74 -9.27
CA ARG A 302 -22.59 -6.51 -8.89
C ARG A 302 -22.86 -7.02 -7.48
N ILE A 303 -23.62 -6.25 -6.71
CA ILE A 303 -24.14 -6.64 -5.39
C ILE A 303 -25.65 -6.44 -5.38
N ILE A 304 -26.39 -7.46 -4.94
CA ILE A 304 -27.85 -7.44 -4.82
C ILE A 304 -28.29 -7.68 -3.37
N GLY A 305 -29.40 -7.04 -2.98
CA GLY A 305 -29.92 -7.03 -1.60
C GLY A 305 -30.70 -8.28 -1.18
N ARG A 306 -30.47 -9.40 -1.86
CA ARG A 306 -31.15 -10.68 -1.59
C ARG A 306 -30.24 -11.85 -1.89
N GLN A 307 -30.49 -12.96 -1.20
CA GLN A 307 -29.91 -14.25 -1.57
C GLN A 307 -30.65 -14.80 -2.78
N THR A 308 -29.92 -15.30 -3.77
CA THR A 308 -30.46 -15.97 -4.96
C THR A 308 -29.96 -17.41 -5.04
N ASP A 309 -30.76 -18.30 -5.61
CA ASP A 309 -30.33 -19.68 -5.91
C ASP A 309 -29.69 -19.81 -7.30
N SER A 310 -29.61 -18.72 -8.05
CA SER A 310 -28.91 -18.66 -9.34
C SER A 310 -28.13 -17.35 -9.52
N LEU A 311 -26.89 -17.46 -9.97
CA LEU A 311 -26.02 -16.35 -10.35
C LEU A 311 -25.37 -16.70 -11.69
N ASN A 312 -26.14 -16.60 -12.77
CA ASN A 312 -25.64 -16.92 -14.10
C ASN A 312 -24.69 -15.83 -14.60
N ALA A 313 -23.64 -16.25 -15.29
CA ALA A 313 -22.76 -15.35 -16.03
C ALA A 313 -23.59 -14.54 -17.03
N PRO A 314 -23.48 -13.21 -17.03
CA PRO A 314 -24.25 -12.38 -17.94
C PRO A 314 -23.65 -12.44 -19.34
N VAL A 315 -24.52 -12.40 -20.36
CA VAL A 315 -24.11 -12.40 -21.78
C VAL A 315 -23.79 -11.01 -22.32
N ALA A 316 -24.07 -9.96 -21.54
CA ALA A 316 -23.81 -8.55 -21.81
C ALA A 316 -23.55 -7.84 -20.46
N PRO A 317 -22.93 -6.64 -20.46
CA PRO A 317 -22.77 -5.86 -19.24
C PRO A 317 -24.07 -5.75 -18.44
N TYR A 318 -23.97 -5.77 -17.12
CA TYR A 318 -25.15 -5.65 -16.29
C TYR A 318 -25.84 -4.30 -16.49
N GLU A 319 -27.16 -4.30 -16.53
CA GLU A 319 -27.95 -3.08 -16.48
C GLU A 319 -28.42 -2.83 -15.05
N LEU A 320 -28.56 -1.56 -14.67
CA LEU A 320 -29.13 -1.21 -13.37
C LEU A 320 -30.57 -1.71 -13.26
N SER A 321 -30.87 -2.36 -12.14
CA SER A 321 -32.21 -2.83 -11.77
C SER A 321 -32.49 -2.52 -10.30
N GLY A 322 -33.77 -2.51 -9.92
CA GLY A 322 -34.18 -2.09 -8.56
C GLY A 322 -33.68 -2.99 -7.42
N ASP A 323 -33.17 -4.19 -7.72
CA ASP A 323 -32.60 -5.11 -6.74
C ASP A 323 -31.07 -5.03 -6.61
N ILE A 324 -30.41 -4.23 -7.46
CA ILE A 324 -28.97 -3.97 -7.43
C ILE A 324 -28.68 -2.85 -6.43
N LEU A 325 -27.84 -3.17 -5.44
CA LEU A 325 -27.36 -2.23 -4.43
C LEU A 325 -26.03 -1.57 -4.83
N PHE A 326 -25.25 -2.23 -5.68
CA PHE A 326 -23.99 -1.73 -6.20
C PHE A 326 -23.68 -2.37 -7.55
N LEU A 327 -23.21 -1.57 -8.51
CA LEU A 327 -22.77 -2.05 -9.80
C LEU A 327 -21.53 -1.29 -10.25
N ARG A 328 -20.55 -2.01 -10.82
CA ARG A 328 -19.36 -1.38 -11.40
C ARG A 328 -18.80 -2.16 -12.59
N HIS A 329 -18.81 -1.49 -13.75
CA HIS A 329 -18.24 -1.95 -15.03
C HIS A 329 -16.76 -1.63 -15.21
N PHE A 330 -16.20 -0.79 -14.32
CA PHE A 330 -14.81 -0.33 -14.34
C PHE A 330 -14.32 0.34 -15.65
N ASP A 331 -15.20 0.63 -16.61
CA ASP A 331 -15.01 1.25 -17.94
C ASP A 331 -14.33 2.64 -17.97
N GLY A 332 -14.00 3.21 -16.81
CA GLY A 332 -13.42 4.55 -16.68
C GLY A 332 -14.42 5.69 -16.87
N THR A 333 -15.67 5.39 -17.24
CA THR A 333 -16.76 6.35 -17.40
C THR A 333 -17.70 6.31 -16.20
N THR A 334 -17.27 6.98 -15.14
CA THR A 334 -18.08 7.43 -13.99
C THR A 334 -18.67 6.37 -13.06
N LEU A 335 -18.31 6.52 -11.78
CA LEU A 335 -19.06 6.04 -10.61
C LEU A 335 -20.52 6.52 -10.67
N ARG A 336 -21.47 5.61 -10.56
CA ARG A 336 -22.78 5.89 -9.95
C ARG A 336 -23.13 4.80 -8.97
#